data_AF-A0A970I8B8-F1
#
_entry.id   AF-A0A970I8B8-F1
#
_cell.length_a   1.000
_cell.length_b   1.000
_cell.length_c   1.000
_cell.angle_alpha   90.00
_cell.angle_beta   90.00
_cell.angle_gamma   90.00
#
_symmetry.space_group_name_H-M   'P 1'
#
loop_
_entity.id
_entity.type
_entity.pdbx_description
1 polymer ?
#
loop_
_entity_poly.entity_id
_entity_poly.type
_entity_poly.pdbx_seq_one_letter_code
_entity_poly.pdbx_strand_id
1 'polypeptide(L)' 'SRAESVSIYDLNGKMLLSNSVSSEGIVSTAQLPKGIYIIRLTDENGNVFSKKLRKP' A
#
# COMPACT_ATOMS: atom_id res chain seq x y z
N SER A 1 -11.99 4.31 11.05
CA SER A 1 -10.57 4.25 11.44
C SER A 1 -9.74 4.95 10.38
N ARG A 2 -8.61 5.54 10.78
CA ARG A 2 -7.65 6.20 9.88
C ARG A 2 -6.52 5.24 9.51
N ALA A 3 -6.11 5.22 8.24
CA ALA A 3 -4.92 4.47 7.82
C ALA A 3 -3.65 5.07 8.46
N GLU A 4 -2.85 4.24 9.10
CA GLU A 4 -1.59 4.61 9.75
C GLU A 4 -0.39 4.26 8.88
N SER A 5 -0.43 3.09 8.24
CA SER A 5 0.65 2.63 7.36
C SER A 5 0.11 1.93 6.11
N VAL A 6 0.93 1.98 5.07
CA VAL A 6 0.71 1.27 3.83
C VAL A 6 1.96 0.49 3.45
N SER A 7 1.77 -0.72 2.95
CA SER A 7 2.82 -1.49 2.29
C SER A 7 2.32 -1.98 0.94
N ILE A 8 3.21 -2.01 -0.06
CA ILE A 8 2.90 -2.48 -1.41
C ILE A 8 3.81 -3.67 -1.71
N TYR A 9 3.22 -4.74 -2.21
CA TYR A 9 3.90 -5.98 -2.57
C TYR A 9 3.69 -6.31 -4.04
N ASP A 10 4.67 -6.95 -4.66
CA ASP A 10 4.48 -7.63 -5.94
C ASP A 10 3.71 -8.95 -5.78
N LEU A 11 3.44 -9.63 -6.89
CA LEU A 11 2.73 -10.92 -6.89
C LEU A 11 3.53 -12.08 -6.29
N ASN A 12 4.85 -11.93 -6.14
CA ASN A 12 5.70 -12.92 -5.48
C ASN A 12 5.77 -12.69 -3.96
N GLY A 13 5.06 -11.67 -3.44
CA GLY A 13 5.07 -11.30 -2.03
C GLY A 13 6.27 -10.45 -1.63
N LYS A 14 7.10 -9.97 -2.58
CA LYS A 14 8.19 -9.05 -2.27
C LYS A 14 7.61 -7.68 -1.95
N MET A 15 7.95 -7.15 -0.77
CA MET A 15 7.62 -5.79 -0.38
C MET A 15 8.44 -4.80 -1.20
N LEU A 16 7.76 -3.87 -1.87
CA LEU A 16 8.36 -2.83 -2.71
C LEU A 16 8.34 -1.46 -2.05
N LEU A 17 7.35 -1.22 -1.19
CA LEU A 17 7.16 0.04 -0.49
C LEU A 17 6.58 -0.24 0.90
N SER A 18 7.02 0.53 1.90
CA SER A 18 6.43 0.60 3.22
C SER A 18 6.56 2.01 3.75
N ASN A 19 5.44 2.70 3.96
CA ASN A 19 5.40 4.09 4.42
C ASN A 19 4.31 4.29 5.47
N SER A 20 4.53 5.22 6.38
CA SER A 20 3.44 5.83 7.16
C SER A 20 2.56 6.66 6.23
N VAL A 21 1.26 6.65 6.49
CA VAL A 21 0.28 7.42 5.72
C VAL A 21 0.21 8.84 6.29
N SER A 22 0.45 9.84 5.44
CA SER A 22 0.37 11.25 5.85
C SER A 22 -1.06 11.65 6.23
N SER A 23 -1.24 12.86 6.78
CA SER A 23 -2.56 13.41 7.09
C SER A 23 -3.51 13.47 5.89
N GLU A 24 -2.96 13.62 4.68
CA GLU A 24 -3.70 13.74 3.43
C GLU A 24 -4.14 12.37 2.87
N GLY A 25 -3.59 11.27 3.40
CA GLY A 25 -3.95 9.93 2.95
C GLY A 25 -3.41 9.54 1.57
N ILE A 26 -2.42 10.28 1.05
CA ILE A 26 -1.89 10.08 -0.30
C ILE A 26 -0.54 9.37 -0.24
N VAL A 27 -0.40 8.29 -1.02
CA VAL A 27 0.86 7.56 -1.19
C VAL A 27 1.20 7.49 -2.67
N SER A 28 2.35 8.05 -3.04
CA SER A 28 2.80 8.03 -4.42
C SER A 28 3.22 6.63 -4.86
N THR A 29 2.71 6.20 -6.02
CA THR A 29 3.11 4.96 -6.69
C THR A 29 3.89 5.24 -7.98
N ALA A 30 4.39 6.45 -8.17
CA ALA A 30 5.01 6.90 -9.42
C ALA A 30 6.23 6.05 -9.82
N GLN A 31 7.00 5.60 -8.83
CA GLN A 31 8.21 4.79 -9.05
C GLN A 31 7.91 3.30 -9.33
N LEU A 32 6.67 2.85 -9.14
CA LEU A 32 6.31 1.47 -9.41
C LEU A 32 6.14 1.24 -10.92
N PRO A 33 6.77 0.21 -11.51
CA PRO A 33 6.53 -0.18 -12.89
C PRO A 33 5.06 -0.53 -13.16
N LYS A 34 4.69 -0.63 -14.43
CA LYS A 34 3.38 -1.18 -14.83
C LYS A 34 3.26 -2.61 -14.32
N GLY A 35 2.09 -2.99 -13.79
CA GLY A 35 1.92 -4.31 -13.20
C GLY A 35 0.75 -4.45 -12.22
N ILE A 36 0.72 -5.58 -11.54
CA ILE A 36 -0.28 -5.90 -10.51
C ILE A 36 0.42 -5.96 -9.15
N TYR A 37 -0.21 -5.34 -8.16
CA TYR A 37 0.32 -5.21 -6.81
C TYR A 37 -0.75 -5.55 -5.78
N ILE A 38 -0.28 -5.93 -4.59
CA ILE A 38 -1.12 -6.05 -3.39
C ILE A 38 -0.79 -4.87 -2.48
N ILE A 39 -1.78 -4.07 -2.17
CA ILE A 39 -1.69 -2.99 -1.18
C ILE A 39 -2.20 -3.55 0.14
N ARG A 40 -1.41 -3.39 1.20
CA ARG A 40 -1.80 -3.65 2.58
C ARG A 40 -1.89 -2.32 3.32
N LEU A 41 -3.01 -2.07 3.97
CA LEU A 41 -3.24 -0.90 4.81
C LEU A 41 -3.41 -1.39 6.24
N THR A 42 -2.71 -0.76 7.19
CA THR A 42 -2.94 -0.98 8.61
C THR A 42 -3.51 0.31 9.18
N ASP A 43 -4.65 0.22 9.87
CA ASP A 43 -5.24 1.35 10.57
C ASP A 43 -4.66 1.54 11.97
N GLU A 44 -4.96 2.67 12.60
CA GLU A 44 -4.50 3.03 13.96
C GLU A 44 -4.88 2.03 15.07
N ASN A 45 -5.83 1.13 14.81
CA ASN A 45 -6.24 0.08 15.75
C ASN A 45 -5.58 -1.26 15.44
N GLY A 46 -4.65 -1.30 14.46
CA GLY A 46 -3.99 -2.52 14.01
C GLY A 46 -4.82 -3.37 13.06
N ASN A 47 -5.99 -2.91 12.58
CA ASN A 47 -6.76 -3.66 11.60
C ASN A 47 -6.07 -3.62 10.25
N VAL A 48 -6.00 -4.78 9.59
CA VAL A 48 -5.31 -4.95 8.32
C VAL A 48 -6.30 -5.15 7.19
N PHE A 49 -6.19 -4.30 6.16
CA PHE A 49 -6.97 -4.37 4.93
C PHE A 49 -6.04 -4.67 3.75
N SER A 50 -6.52 -5.44 2.78
CA SER A 50 -5.74 -5.77 1.57
C SER A 50 -6.54 -5.51 0.31
N LYS A 51 -5.90 -4.93 -0.71
CA LYS A 51 -6.53 -4.64 -2.00
C LYS A 51 -5.56 -4.86 -3.16
N LYS A 52 -6.08 -5.44 -4.25
CA LYS A 52 -5.34 -5.57 -5.50
C LYS A 52 -5.34 -4.23 -6.26
N LEU A 53 -4.17 -3.80 -6.72
CA LEU A 53 -3.98 -2.64 -7.59
C LEU A 53 -3.45 -3.10 -8.95
N ARG A 54 -4.06 -2.64 -10.04
CA ARG A 54 -3.52 -2.76 -11.40
C ARG A 54 -3.03 -1.39 -11.85
N LYS A 55 -1.72 -1.24 -12.07
CA LYS A 55 -1.10 -0.02 -12.60
C LYS A 55 -0.92 -0.16 -14.12
N PRO A 56 -1.56 0.72 -14.92
CA PRO A 56 -1.53 0.65 -16.39
C PRO A 56 -0.23 1.19 -17.00
#